data_AF-A0A931GKY3-F1
#
_entry.id   AF-A0A931GKY3-F1
#
_cell.length_a   1.000
_cell.length_b   1.000
_cell.length_c   1.000
_cell.angle_alpha   90.00
_cell.angle_beta   90.00
_cell.angle_gamma   90.00
#
_symmetry.space_group_name_H-M   'P 1'
#
loop_
_entity.id
_entity.type
_entity.pdbx_description
1 polymer ?
#
loop_
_entity_poly.entity_id
_entity_poly.type
_entity_poly.pdbx_seq_one_letter_code
_entity_poly.pdbx_strand_id
1 'polypeptide(L)'
;MRDEHGAGPGPRGARAGYRDLVRLAYFVLPGTGSRVYRLAMARRIVEVTGARGGHARRRTRVLRRAMRPSRRWRIGLGPWLRAAPPRLPDPAATTALAALEPPVRVACVLLSVARTPRYAVRDQLVALGVRDPWPVIEAAGAAADRVFPGDPQRPGTDPFGPVRRPVRHRPPVPAGVAFVLTAGLLGVMVVSESGGRAPLGGTSSAAARDARLLSAAPDAWRRAPRGLDVWPARGDLTGDAAFRERALRAWTAATRAGGAGREGDPQLLFAGRVDGRPVALLRRGDKVGRFTGPDGPLTLSAAGTDAEAPMALGGGRYLLAPWERAETLTGRKVALRHGVTEPVTPRTPCGRGPLFHLKGTDGGRTVGEFGGPRPVTVTYRPPSSKYASAGHESGPGARDASRPPTELKIDGLRVWDRVACLTPIPARPVAAATAWEFWSGVLPKGGGRAQWVCAGMAFAGGGTAAQGTLLDKDKAHDTGWCDDRRPAGGTWWRSARGDWYYLAAAARGLVPRAEGPLRRSKVSERLLTAVPAGPADRRPAGPVTVSTRPA
;
A
#
# COMPACT_ATOMS: atom_id res chain seq x y z
N MET A 1 39.54 -9.61 1.72
CA MET A 1 39.13 -10.99 1.99
C MET A 1 39.03 -11.16 3.50
N ARG A 2 37.84 -10.95 4.05
CA ARG A 2 37.38 -11.41 5.38
C ARG A 2 35.86 -11.20 5.41
N ASP A 3 35.18 -12.27 5.78
CA ASP A 3 33.73 -12.46 5.72
C ASP A 3 32.96 -11.55 6.67
N GLU A 4 31.95 -10.84 6.15
CA GLU A 4 30.84 -10.34 6.98
C GLU A 4 29.60 -11.19 6.74
N HIS A 5 29.24 -11.96 7.76
CA HIS A 5 28.04 -12.77 7.84
C HIS A 5 26.80 -11.88 7.90
N GLY A 6 26.10 -11.78 6.77
CA GLY A 6 24.85 -11.02 6.65
C GLY A 6 23.78 -11.48 7.62
N ALA A 7 23.31 -10.55 8.46
CA ALA A 7 22.18 -10.73 9.34
C ALA A 7 20.91 -11.03 8.51
N GLY A 8 20.37 -12.24 8.69
CA GLY A 8 19.19 -12.71 7.98
C GLY A 8 17.92 -11.92 8.34
N PRO A 9 16.90 -11.94 7.47
CA PRO A 9 15.62 -11.30 7.75
C PRO A 9 15.02 -11.82 9.07
N GLY A 10 14.57 -10.91 9.92
CA GLY A 10 13.86 -11.27 11.15
C GLY A 10 12.71 -12.25 10.89
N PRO A 11 12.37 -13.13 11.86
CA PRO A 11 11.59 -14.34 11.63
C PRO A 11 10.19 -14.09 11.03
N ARG A 12 9.63 -12.88 11.16
CA ARG A 12 8.35 -12.50 10.55
C ARG A 12 8.47 -12.09 9.08
N GLY A 13 9.49 -11.31 8.71
CA GLY A 13 9.74 -10.91 7.32
C GLY A 13 10.24 -12.07 6.45
N ALA A 14 11.04 -12.96 7.04
CA ALA A 14 11.45 -14.21 6.39
C ALA A 14 10.24 -15.11 6.07
N ARG A 15 9.27 -15.21 7.00
CA ARG A 15 8.05 -16.02 6.84
C ARG A 15 7.10 -15.46 5.78
N ALA A 16 6.93 -14.14 5.70
CA ALA A 16 6.12 -13.51 4.65
C ALA A 16 6.72 -13.75 3.26
N GLY A 17 8.03 -13.49 3.11
CA GLY A 17 8.72 -13.72 1.84
C GLY A 17 8.76 -15.20 1.41
N TYR A 18 8.84 -16.14 2.35
CA TYR A 18 8.73 -17.56 2.05
C TYR A 18 7.34 -17.94 1.54
N ARG A 19 6.27 -17.45 2.19
CA ARG A 19 4.88 -17.74 1.80
C ARG A 19 4.57 -17.23 0.39
N ASP A 20 5.01 -16.03 0.06
CA ASP A 20 4.80 -15.45 -1.28
C ASP A 20 5.51 -16.27 -2.37
N LEU A 21 6.74 -16.73 -2.10
CA LEU A 21 7.48 -17.57 -3.02
C LEU A 21 6.85 -18.95 -3.20
N VAL A 22 6.31 -19.55 -2.14
CA VAL A 22 5.60 -20.84 -2.23
C VAL A 22 4.31 -20.68 -3.02
N ARG A 23 3.58 -19.57 -2.82
CA ARG A 23 2.36 -19.25 -3.59
C ARG A 23 2.67 -19.09 -5.08
N LEU A 24 3.71 -18.33 -5.42
CA LEU A 24 4.15 -18.18 -6.81
C LEU A 24 4.55 -19.51 -7.44
N ALA A 25 5.34 -20.32 -6.73
CA ALA A 25 5.75 -21.63 -7.21
C ALA A 25 4.55 -22.55 -7.45
N TYR A 26 3.57 -22.56 -6.54
CA TYR A 26 2.37 -23.40 -6.63
C TYR A 26 1.56 -23.16 -7.91
N PHE A 27 1.33 -21.89 -8.26
CA PHE A 27 0.54 -21.53 -9.45
C PHE A 27 1.32 -21.67 -10.77
N VAL A 28 2.64 -21.56 -10.74
CA VAL A 28 3.49 -21.71 -11.94
C VAL A 28 3.73 -23.18 -12.30
N LEU A 29 3.77 -24.08 -11.30
CA LEU A 29 4.00 -25.50 -11.52
C LEU A 29 3.01 -26.11 -12.54
N PRO A 30 3.45 -27.04 -13.39
CA PRO A 30 2.57 -27.77 -14.32
C PRO A 30 1.46 -28.54 -13.60
N GLY A 31 0.30 -28.67 -14.25
CA GLY A 31 -0.92 -29.27 -13.72
C GLY A 31 -0.92 -30.79 -13.54
N THR A 32 0.25 -31.40 -13.43
CA THR A 32 0.38 -32.86 -13.35
C THR A 32 0.53 -33.29 -11.88
N GLY A 33 -0.55 -33.77 -11.26
CA GLY A 33 -0.53 -34.38 -9.93
C GLY A 33 -1.55 -33.81 -8.93
N SER A 34 -1.69 -34.49 -7.78
CA SER A 34 -2.63 -34.06 -6.74
C SER A 34 -2.28 -32.67 -6.18
N ARG A 35 -3.29 -31.91 -5.73
CA ARG A 35 -3.09 -30.55 -5.18
C ARG A 35 -2.10 -30.52 -4.00
N VAL A 36 -2.08 -31.58 -3.20
CA VAL A 36 -1.13 -31.77 -2.08
C VAL A 36 0.29 -31.97 -2.60
N TYR A 37 0.45 -32.75 -3.67
CA TYR A 37 1.73 -32.98 -4.33
C TYR A 37 2.33 -31.69 -4.90
N ARG A 38 1.49 -30.86 -5.54
CA ARG A 38 1.88 -29.56 -6.09
C ARG A 38 2.36 -28.59 -5.01
N LEU A 39 1.69 -28.58 -3.86
CA LEU A 39 2.12 -27.79 -2.70
C LEU A 39 3.44 -28.28 -2.11
N ALA A 40 3.61 -29.60 -1.99
CA ALA A 40 4.86 -30.19 -1.52
C ALA A 40 6.05 -29.84 -2.45
N MET A 41 5.82 -29.90 -3.77
CA MET A 41 6.81 -29.50 -4.76
C MET A 41 7.14 -28.00 -4.67
N ALA A 42 6.12 -27.14 -4.50
CA ALA A 42 6.33 -25.70 -4.34
C ALA A 42 7.20 -25.36 -3.12
N ARG A 43 6.93 -25.99 -1.96
CA ARG A 43 7.75 -25.83 -0.74
C ARG A 43 9.19 -26.28 -0.97
N ARG A 44 9.39 -27.46 -1.58
CA ARG A 44 10.72 -27.98 -1.93
C ARG A 44 11.50 -27.04 -2.86
N ILE A 45 10.84 -26.44 -3.85
CA ILE A 45 11.47 -25.46 -4.76
C ILE A 45 11.98 -24.23 -4.01
N VAL A 46 11.20 -23.71 -3.07
CA VAL A 46 11.59 -22.53 -2.29
C VAL A 46 12.74 -22.88 -1.33
N GLU A 47 12.68 -24.05 -0.68
CA GLU A 47 13.71 -24.50 0.26
C GLU A 47 15.06 -24.77 -0.41
N VAL A 48 15.06 -25.52 -1.52
CA VAL A 48 16.30 -25.80 -2.26
C VAL A 48 16.87 -24.54 -2.92
N THR A 49 16.03 -23.53 -3.19
CA THR A 49 16.51 -22.22 -3.70
C THR A 49 17.27 -21.43 -2.62
N GLY A 50 17.08 -21.76 -1.34
CA GLY A 50 17.82 -21.23 -0.20
C GLY A 50 17.56 -19.75 0.09
N ALA A 51 18.03 -19.30 1.27
CA ALA A 51 17.89 -17.91 1.71
C ALA A 51 18.91 -16.94 1.10
N ARG A 52 19.93 -17.42 0.36
CA ARG A 52 21.05 -16.59 -0.12
C ARG A 52 20.62 -15.60 -1.22
N GLY A 53 20.89 -14.30 -1.02
CA GLY A 53 20.61 -13.22 -1.97
C GLY A 53 19.22 -12.57 -1.83
N GLY A 54 19.07 -11.36 -2.41
CA GLY A 54 17.86 -10.54 -2.30
C GLY A 54 16.58 -11.19 -2.87
N HIS A 55 15.41 -10.74 -2.39
CA HIS A 55 14.10 -11.33 -2.70
C HIS A 55 13.82 -11.41 -4.21
N ALA A 56 14.19 -10.40 -5.00
CA ALA A 56 14.02 -10.42 -6.47
C ALA A 56 14.83 -11.54 -7.16
N ARG A 57 16.07 -11.80 -6.70
CA ARG A 57 16.90 -12.90 -7.20
C ARG A 57 16.33 -14.26 -6.80
N ARG A 58 15.83 -14.38 -5.56
CA ARG A 58 15.12 -15.59 -5.09
C ARG A 58 13.86 -15.85 -5.90
N ARG A 59 13.02 -14.84 -6.14
CA ARG A 59 11.81 -14.92 -6.98
C ARG A 59 12.14 -15.42 -8.38
N THR A 60 13.15 -14.85 -9.03
CA THR A 60 13.59 -15.28 -10.36
C THR A 60 14.02 -16.75 -10.39
N ARG A 61 14.79 -17.20 -9.39
CA ARG A 61 15.23 -18.60 -9.31
C ARG A 61 14.08 -19.57 -9.02
N VAL A 62 13.14 -19.17 -8.16
CA VAL A 62 11.92 -19.95 -7.87
C VAL A 62 11.07 -20.10 -9.13
N LEU A 63 10.80 -18.99 -9.85
CA LEU A 63 10.04 -19.01 -11.09
C LEU A 63 10.72 -19.88 -12.16
N ARG A 64 12.03 -19.73 -12.35
CA ARG A 64 12.81 -20.53 -13.30
C ARG A 64 12.70 -22.03 -13.02
N ARG A 65 12.79 -22.43 -11.75
CA ARG A 65 12.66 -23.84 -11.33
C ARG A 65 11.23 -24.35 -11.41
N ALA A 66 10.24 -23.51 -11.10
CA ALA A 66 8.83 -23.87 -11.17
C ALA A 66 8.32 -24.02 -12.61
N MET A 67 8.88 -23.26 -13.57
CA MET A 67 8.57 -23.39 -15.00
C MET A 67 9.01 -24.75 -15.58
N ARG A 68 10.10 -25.32 -15.07
CA ARG A 68 10.70 -26.57 -15.56
C ARG A 68 11.13 -27.46 -14.40
N PRO A 69 10.17 -28.03 -13.63
CA PRO A 69 10.51 -28.89 -12.51
C PRO A 69 11.17 -30.16 -13.03
N SER A 70 12.37 -30.48 -12.55
CA SER A 70 13.06 -31.69 -13.00
C SER A 70 12.35 -32.95 -12.48
N ARG A 71 12.31 -34.01 -13.31
CA ARG A 71 11.62 -35.27 -12.96
C ARG A 71 12.13 -35.90 -11.66
N ARG A 72 13.41 -35.67 -11.30
CA ARG A 72 14.07 -36.21 -10.09
C ARG A 72 13.53 -35.62 -8.78
N TRP A 73 12.91 -34.44 -8.82
CA TRP A 73 12.38 -33.77 -7.62
C TRP A 73 11.05 -34.36 -7.14
N ARG A 74 10.50 -35.28 -7.95
CA ARG A 74 9.28 -36.01 -7.69
C ARG A 74 9.44 -37.17 -6.71
N ILE A 75 10.69 -37.60 -6.47
CA ILE A 75 11.05 -38.73 -5.61
C ILE A 75 11.20 -38.24 -4.16
N GLY A 76 10.64 -38.96 -3.19
CA GLY A 76 10.84 -38.71 -1.75
C GLY A 76 9.94 -37.64 -1.10
N LEU A 77 8.79 -37.30 -1.69
CA LEU A 77 7.86 -36.29 -1.13
C LEU A 77 6.99 -36.81 0.05
N GLY A 78 7.14 -38.08 0.45
CA GLY A 78 6.33 -38.74 1.48
C GLY A 78 6.19 -37.96 2.81
N PRO A 79 7.28 -37.42 3.39
CA PRO A 79 7.20 -36.61 4.61
C PRO A 79 6.40 -35.31 4.46
N TRP A 80 6.39 -34.72 3.27
CA TRP A 80 5.76 -33.42 2.98
C TRP A 80 4.26 -33.50 2.68
N LEU A 81 3.75 -34.69 2.39
CA LEU A 81 2.33 -34.93 2.15
C LEU A 81 1.49 -34.94 3.45
N ARG A 82 2.14 -35.06 4.63
CA ARG A 82 1.46 -35.13 5.94
C ARG A 82 1.09 -33.78 6.57
N ALA A 83 1.46 -32.66 5.92
CA ALA A 83 1.24 -31.29 6.42
C ALA A 83 0.49 -30.41 5.41
N ALA A 84 -0.61 -30.94 4.86
CA ALA A 84 -1.48 -30.22 3.93
C ALA A 84 -2.46 -29.31 4.72
N PRO A 85 -2.57 -28.01 4.38
CA PRO A 85 -3.60 -27.16 4.97
C PRO A 85 -4.99 -27.60 4.50
N PRO A 86 -6.05 -27.39 5.31
CA PRO A 86 -7.42 -27.83 5.00
C PRO A 86 -8.09 -27.08 3.84
N ARG A 87 -7.46 -26.02 3.30
CA ARG A 87 -7.93 -25.32 2.09
C ARG A 87 -6.77 -25.15 1.12
N LEU A 88 -6.94 -25.69 -0.09
CA LEU A 88 -6.05 -25.51 -1.23
C LEU A 88 -6.76 -24.60 -2.25
N PRO A 89 -6.03 -23.84 -3.07
CA PRO A 89 -6.62 -22.99 -4.10
C PRO A 89 -7.59 -23.76 -5.01
N ASP A 90 -8.52 -23.01 -5.60
CA ASP A 90 -9.53 -23.53 -6.51
C ASP A 90 -8.89 -24.40 -7.61
N PRO A 91 -9.29 -25.68 -7.74
CA PRO A 91 -8.79 -26.54 -8.80
C PRO A 91 -8.99 -25.94 -10.20
N ALA A 92 -10.07 -25.19 -10.44
CA ALA A 92 -10.36 -24.61 -11.76
C ALA A 92 -9.28 -23.64 -12.22
N ALA A 93 -8.86 -22.70 -11.36
CA ALA A 93 -7.78 -21.76 -11.66
C ALA A 93 -6.45 -22.48 -11.93
N THR A 94 -6.15 -23.54 -11.19
CA THR A 94 -4.89 -24.28 -11.37
C THR A 94 -4.87 -25.18 -12.62
N THR A 95 -6.04 -25.60 -13.10
CA THR A 95 -6.24 -26.32 -14.36
C THR A 95 -6.16 -25.35 -15.54
N ALA A 96 -6.82 -24.19 -15.46
CA ALA A 96 -6.76 -23.16 -16.49
C ALA A 96 -5.33 -22.62 -16.68
N LEU A 97 -4.58 -22.40 -15.59
CA LEU A 97 -3.15 -22.05 -15.67
C LEU A 97 -2.30 -23.14 -16.29
N ALA A 98 -2.62 -24.42 -16.05
CA ALA A 98 -1.84 -25.54 -16.58
C ALA A 98 -1.95 -25.67 -18.11
N ALA A 99 -3.05 -25.20 -18.70
CA ALA A 99 -3.26 -25.15 -20.14
C ALA A 99 -2.46 -24.05 -20.85
N LEU A 100 -1.97 -23.04 -20.12
CA LEU A 100 -1.15 -21.97 -20.68
C LEU A 100 0.30 -22.41 -20.88
N GLU A 101 0.96 -21.86 -21.90
CA GLU A 101 2.39 -22.00 -22.07
C GLU A 101 3.18 -21.49 -20.84
N PRO A 102 4.33 -22.08 -20.50
CA PRO A 102 5.04 -21.73 -19.27
C PRO A 102 5.37 -20.23 -19.09
N PRO A 103 5.82 -19.49 -20.13
CA PRO A 103 6.04 -18.04 -20.01
C PRO A 103 4.74 -17.26 -19.78
N VAL A 104 3.67 -17.59 -20.50
CA VAL A 104 2.34 -16.96 -20.39
C VAL A 104 1.74 -17.20 -19.02
N ARG A 105 1.91 -18.42 -18.48
CA ARG A 105 1.49 -18.79 -17.13
C ARG A 105 2.21 -17.97 -16.06
N VAL A 106 3.53 -17.80 -16.18
CA VAL A 106 4.30 -16.96 -15.26
C VAL A 106 3.84 -15.51 -15.33
N ALA A 107 3.66 -14.96 -16.53
CA ALA A 107 3.15 -13.62 -16.71
C ALA A 107 1.74 -13.45 -16.11
N CYS A 108 0.85 -14.41 -16.34
CA CYS A 108 -0.52 -14.42 -15.80
C CYS A 108 -0.52 -14.46 -14.26
N VAL A 109 0.31 -15.33 -13.65
CA VAL A 109 0.46 -15.39 -12.19
C VAL A 109 1.06 -14.10 -11.64
N LEU A 110 2.04 -13.51 -12.31
CA LEU A 110 2.64 -12.24 -11.86
C LEU A 110 1.65 -11.08 -11.95
N LEU A 111 0.87 -10.99 -13.02
CA LEU A 111 -0.15 -9.95 -13.22
C LEU A 111 -1.33 -10.10 -12.25
N SER A 112 -1.85 -11.32 -12.08
CA SER A 112 -3.12 -11.55 -11.38
C SER A 112 -2.95 -11.94 -9.90
N VAL A 113 -1.95 -12.75 -9.58
CA VAL A 113 -1.71 -13.24 -8.21
C VAL A 113 -0.74 -12.35 -7.45
N ALA A 114 0.38 -11.97 -8.06
CA ALA A 114 1.37 -11.08 -7.44
C ALA A 114 1.12 -9.59 -7.72
N ARG A 115 0.08 -9.26 -8.50
CA ARG A 115 -0.33 -7.89 -8.86
C ARG A 115 0.86 -7.03 -9.33
N THR A 116 1.79 -7.65 -10.04
CA THR A 116 3.02 -7.04 -10.53
C THR A 116 2.70 -6.25 -11.79
N PRO A 117 3.14 -4.98 -11.91
CA PRO A 117 2.85 -4.17 -13.09
C PRO A 117 3.58 -4.69 -14.34
N ARG A 118 3.00 -4.44 -15.53
CA ARG A 118 3.48 -4.99 -16.82
C ARG A 118 4.97 -4.78 -17.07
N TYR A 119 5.53 -3.62 -16.71
CA TYR A 119 6.98 -3.35 -16.86
C TYR A 119 7.85 -4.27 -15.97
N ALA A 120 7.42 -4.53 -14.73
CA ALA A 120 8.15 -5.42 -13.82
C ALA A 120 7.95 -6.90 -14.21
N VAL A 121 6.84 -7.24 -14.88
CA VAL A 121 6.66 -8.56 -15.51
C VAL A 121 7.60 -8.70 -16.70
N ARG A 122 7.73 -7.68 -17.56
CA ARG A 122 8.71 -7.65 -18.65
C ARG A 122 10.12 -7.92 -18.13
N ASP A 123 10.59 -7.16 -17.15
CA ASP A 123 11.93 -7.34 -16.58
C ASP A 123 12.13 -8.76 -16.01
N GLN A 124 11.08 -9.30 -15.40
CA GLN A 124 11.09 -10.66 -14.84
C GLN A 124 11.13 -11.74 -15.94
N LEU A 125 10.43 -11.55 -17.06
CA LEU A 125 10.45 -12.44 -18.22
C LEU A 125 11.79 -12.38 -18.97
N VAL A 126 12.36 -11.18 -19.11
CA VAL A 126 13.73 -11.00 -19.65
C VAL A 126 14.74 -11.74 -18.78
N ALA A 127 14.66 -11.61 -17.45
CA ALA A 127 15.53 -12.33 -16.52
C ALA A 127 15.31 -13.87 -16.54
N LEU A 128 14.19 -14.33 -17.08
CA LEU A 128 13.90 -15.75 -17.31
C LEU A 128 14.35 -16.25 -18.70
N GLY A 129 14.87 -15.36 -19.55
CA GLY A 129 15.38 -15.69 -20.89
C GLY A 129 14.30 -15.72 -21.98
N VAL A 130 13.14 -15.08 -21.76
CA VAL A 130 12.10 -14.93 -22.78
C VAL A 130 12.54 -13.89 -23.81
N ARG A 131 12.63 -14.29 -25.08
CA ARG A 131 13.15 -13.45 -26.18
C ARG A 131 12.25 -12.26 -26.50
N ASP A 132 10.93 -12.48 -26.54
CA ASP A 132 9.94 -11.42 -26.76
C ASP A 132 8.89 -11.40 -25.64
N PRO A 133 9.07 -10.54 -24.62
CA PRO A 133 8.18 -10.49 -23.46
C PRO A 133 6.80 -9.92 -23.76
N TRP A 134 6.63 -9.06 -24.77
CA TRP A 134 5.39 -8.31 -24.95
C TRP A 134 4.21 -9.18 -25.40
N PRO A 135 4.34 -10.02 -26.43
CA PRO A 135 3.29 -10.96 -26.82
C PRO A 135 2.89 -11.90 -25.67
N VAL A 136 3.86 -12.28 -24.83
CA VAL A 136 3.62 -13.12 -23.64
C VAL A 136 2.79 -12.39 -22.59
N ILE A 137 3.04 -11.09 -22.37
CA ILE A 137 2.28 -10.26 -21.44
C ILE A 137 0.85 -10.02 -21.95
N GLU A 138 0.67 -9.80 -23.25
CA GLU A 138 -0.64 -9.62 -23.86
C GLU A 138 -1.47 -10.91 -23.81
N ALA A 139 -0.88 -12.05 -24.19
CA ALA A 139 -1.51 -13.35 -24.07
C ALA A 139 -1.88 -13.67 -22.61
N ALA A 140 -1.03 -13.29 -21.66
CA ALA A 140 -1.30 -13.45 -20.23
C ALA A 140 -2.42 -12.54 -19.72
N GLY A 141 -2.51 -11.31 -20.23
CA GLY A 141 -3.62 -10.39 -19.95
C GLY A 141 -4.96 -10.96 -20.42
N ALA A 142 -5.02 -11.42 -21.66
CA ALA A 142 -6.22 -12.05 -22.22
C ALA A 142 -6.61 -13.36 -21.50
N ALA A 143 -5.62 -14.11 -21.01
CA ALA A 143 -5.86 -15.34 -20.25
C ALA A 143 -6.29 -15.07 -18.80
N ALA A 144 -5.87 -13.95 -18.20
CA ALA A 144 -6.15 -13.63 -16.80
C ALA A 144 -7.65 -13.60 -16.49
N ASP A 145 -8.44 -13.02 -17.40
CA ASP A 145 -9.89 -12.89 -17.26
C ASP A 145 -10.61 -14.25 -17.28
N ARG A 146 -10.05 -15.24 -18.01
CA ARG A 146 -10.58 -16.61 -18.09
C ARG A 146 -10.14 -17.49 -16.92
N VAL A 147 -8.92 -17.29 -16.45
CA VAL A 147 -8.28 -18.10 -15.40
C VAL A 147 -8.75 -17.67 -14.00
N PHE A 148 -9.03 -16.39 -13.82
CA PHE A 148 -9.50 -15.80 -12.57
C PHE A 148 -10.81 -15.03 -12.82
N PRO A 149 -11.93 -15.72 -13.13
CA PRO A 149 -13.20 -15.06 -13.42
C PRO A 149 -13.74 -14.38 -12.16
N GLY A 150 -13.67 -13.04 -12.15
CA GLY A 150 -14.11 -12.20 -11.04
C GLY A 150 -13.60 -10.77 -11.19
N ASP A 151 -14.50 -9.82 -11.00
CA ASP A 151 -14.28 -8.36 -10.98
C ASP A 151 -12.91 -7.94 -10.40
N PRO A 152 -12.07 -7.15 -11.12
CA PRO A 152 -10.79 -6.64 -10.63
C PRO A 152 -10.89 -5.80 -9.34
N GLN A 153 -12.11 -5.40 -8.92
CA GLN A 153 -12.37 -4.50 -7.79
C GLN A 153 -13.00 -5.13 -6.53
N ARG A 154 -13.15 -6.45 -6.41
CA ARG A 154 -13.58 -7.07 -5.14
C ARG A 154 -12.41 -7.59 -4.29
N PRO A 155 -12.34 -7.23 -2.98
CA PRO A 155 -11.44 -7.88 -2.03
C PRO A 155 -12.07 -9.21 -1.60
N GLY A 156 -11.72 -10.30 -2.29
CA GLY A 156 -12.23 -11.64 -2.02
C GLY A 156 -11.12 -12.65 -1.76
N THR A 157 -11.04 -13.10 -0.50
CA THR A 157 -10.42 -14.36 -0.03
C THR A 157 -9.03 -14.70 -0.54
N ASP A 158 -8.01 -14.40 0.27
CA ASP A 158 -6.72 -15.10 0.20
C ASP A 158 -6.96 -16.60 0.49
N PRO A 159 -6.75 -17.52 -0.47
CA PRO A 159 -6.94 -18.96 -0.24
C PRO A 159 -5.96 -19.52 0.80
N PHE A 160 -4.97 -18.73 1.24
CA PHE A 160 -3.98 -19.06 2.26
C PHE A 160 -4.06 -18.13 3.48
N GLY A 161 -5.27 -17.95 4.03
CA GLY A 161 -5.47 -17.27 5.32
C GLY A 161 -4.63 -17.89 6.46
N PRO A 162 -4.30 -17.12 7.51
CA PRO A 162 -3.32 -17.50 8.51
C PRO A 162 -3.84 -18.63 9.41
N VAL A 163 -3.20 -19.80 9.36
CA VAL A 163 -3.28 -20.78 10.46
C VAL A 163 -2.40 -20.28 11.60
N ARG A 164 -3.03 -19.78 12.67
CA ARG A 164 -2.41 -19.69 14.00
C ARG A 164 -2.74 -20.97 14.77
N ARG A 165 -1.79 -21.89 14.82
CA ARG A 165 -1.57 -22.74 16.00
C ARG A 165 -0.07 -23.08 16.07
N PRO A 166 0.59 -22.91 17.22
CA PRO A 166 1.96 -23.38 17.38
C PRO A 166 1.93 -24.91 17.40
N VAL A 167 2.54 -25.55 16.40
CA VAL A 167 2.90 -26.98 16.53
C VAL A 167 4.10 -27.01 17.47
N ARG A 168 3.84 -27.42 18.71
CA ARG A 168 4.88 -27.76 19.68
C ARG A 168 5.69 -28.91 19.06
N HIS A 169 6.94 -28.65 18.69
CA HIS A 169 7.87 -29.74 18.38
C HIS A 169 8.15 -30.46 19.71
N ARG A 170 7.54 -31.63 19.90
CA ARG A 170 7.94 -32.57 20.95
C ARG A 170 9.13 -33.36 20.38
N PRO A 171 10.27 -33.45 21.08
CA PRO A 171 11.38 -34.28 20.62
C PRO A 171 10.96 -35.75 20.64
N PRO A 172 11.45 -36.59 19.70
CA PRO A 172 11.17 -38.02 19.72
C PRO A 172 11.96 -38.66 20.86
N VAL A 173 11.24 -39.12 21.88
CA VAL A 173 11.73 -40.14 22.83
C VAL A 173 11.13 -41.47 22.35
N PRO A 174 11.94 -42.54 22.24
CA PRO A 174 11.47 -43.81 21.69
C PRO A 174 10.49 -44.52 22.65
N ALA A 175 9.58 -45.29 22.04
CA ALA A 175 8.44 -45.95 22.65
C ALA A 175 8.83 -46.99 23.71
N GLY A 176 8.02 -47.07 24.77
CA GLY A 176 8.07 -48.14 25.76
C GLY A 176 6.76 -48.27 26.52
N VAL A 177 6.01 -49.33 26.17
CA VAL A 177 5.08 -50.11 27.01
C VAL A 177 3.69 -49.53 27.33
N ALA A 178 2.70 -50.40 27.12
CA ALA A 178 1.25 -50.22 27.27
C ALA A 178 0.75 -50.60 28.68
N PHE A 179 -0.31 -49.91 29.15
CA PHE A 179 -1.27 -50.32 30.21
C PHE A 179 -2.51 -49.41 30.03
N VAL A 180 -3.72 -49.86 29.63
CA VAL A 180 -4.74 -50.68 30.33
C VAL A 180 -5.47 -49.91 31.46
N LEU A 181 -6.82 -49.83 31.34
CA LEU A 181 -7.86 -49.39 32.33
C LEU A 181 -8.08 -47.85 32.47
N THR A 182 -9.27 -47.26 32.67
CA THR A 182 -10.67 -47.68 32.88
C THR A 182 -11.61 -46.47 32.75
N ALA A 183 -12.91 -46.76 32.64
CA ALA A 183 -14.09 -45.89 32.78
C ALA A 183 -14.03 -44.75 33.82
N GLY A 184 -14.84 -43.70 33.60
CA GLY A 184 -15.21 -42.76 34.66
C GLY A 184 -15.96 -41.49 34.20
N LEU A 185 -17.26 -41.44 34.53
CA LEU A 185 -18.12 -40.27 34.79
C LEU A 185 -18.84 -39.48 33.66
N LEU A 186 -20.09 -39.91 33.42
CA LEU A 186 -21.39 -39.24 33.73
C LEU A 186 -21.47 -37.72 34.02
N GLY A 187 -22.57 -37.13 33.53
CA GLY A 187 -23.26 -35.95 34.11
C GLY A 187 -23.77 -34.95 33.05
N VAL A 188 -24.84 -35.21 32.30
CA VAL A 188 -26.25 -34.81 32.56
C VAL A 188 -26.45 -33.34 32.98
N MET A 189 -27.07 -32.56 32.09
CA MET A 189 -28.06 -31.54 32.43
C MET A 189 -28.96 -31.34 31.20
N VAL A 190 -30.10 -32.05 31.22
CA VAL A 190 -31.29 -31.73 30.44
C VAL A 190 -32.21 -30.97 31.38
N VAL A 191 -32.57 -29.74 31.02
CA VAL A 191 -33.82 -29.11 31.44
C VAL A 191 -34.55 -28.73 30.16
N SER A 192 -35.61 -29.49 29.90
CA SER A 192 -36.67 -29.14 28.96
C SER A 192 -37.61 -28.17 29.65
N GLU A 193 -38.06 -27.14 28.93
CA GLU A 193 -39.48 -26.78 28.97
C GLU A 193 -39.91 -26.09 27.68
N SER A 194 -41.15 -26.37 27.33
CA SER A 194 -41.71 -26.41 25.98
C SER A 194 -42.76 -25.32 25.82
N GLY A 195 -42.94 -24.79 24.60
CA GLY A 195 -44.25 -24.28 24.19
C GLY A 195 -44.24 -23.09 23.22
N GLY A 196 -44.88 -23.28 22.06
CA GLY A 196 -45.49 -22.19 21.29
C GLY A 196 -45.03 -22.04 19.83
N ARG A 197 -45.84 -22.55 18.90
CA ARG A 197 -45.72 -22.39 17.44
C ARG A 197 -45.98 -20.94 16.98
N ALA A 198 -45.26 -20.57 15.90
CA ALA A 198 -45.24 -19.32 15.10
C ALA A 198 -46.55 -19.07 14.29
N PRO A 199 -46.70 -18.08 13.36
CA PRO A 199 -45.70 -17.16 12.76
C PRO A 199 -46.16 -15.70 12.44
N LEU A 200 -45.21 -14.82 12.07
CA LEU A 200 -45.23 -13.91 10.88
C LEU A 200 -44.17 -12.79 11.00
N GLY A 201 -43.34 -12.65 9.97
CA GLY A 201 -42.68 -11.38 9.59
C GLY A 201 -41.44 -10.93 10.37
N GLY A 202 -40.25 -11.25 9.86
CA GLY A 202 -39.01 -10.54 10.19
C GLY A 202 -37.85 -11.45 10.54
N THR A 203 -37.17 -11.99 9.53
CA THR A 203 -35.91 -12.74 9.71
C THR A 203 -34.78 -11.80 10.12
N SER A 204 -34.79 -11.32 11.36
CA SER A 204 -33.62 -10.71 12.00
C SER A 204 -32.79 -11.83 12.62
N SER A 205 -31.79 -12.27 11.86
CA SER A 205 -30.90 -13.39 12.19
C SER A 205 -30.28 -13.25 13.58
N ALA A 206 -30.34 -14.32 14.38
CA ALA A 206 -29.73 -14.45 15.71
C ALA A 206 -28.24 -14.03 15.76
N ALA A 207 -27.53 -14.03 14.63
CA ALA A 207 -26.14 -13.59 14.53
C ALA A 207 -25.91 -12.08 14.78
N ALA A 208 -26.95 -11.24 14.79
CA ALA A 208 -26.84 -9.85 15.20
C ALA A 208 -26.90 -9.68 16.74
N ARG A 209 -27.41 -10.68 17.48
CA ARG A 209 -27.59 -10.60 18.93
C ARG A 209 -26.31 -10.88 19.74
N ASP A 210 -25.29 -11.49 19.13
CA ASP A 210 -24.06 -11.90 19.83
C ASP A 210 -22.91 -10.90 19.74
N ALA A 211 -22.88 -10.06 18.70
CA ALA A 211 -21.78 -9.11 18.53
C ALA A 211 -21.89 -8.00 19.57
N ARG A 212 -20.77 -7.61 20.17
CA ARG A 212 -20.70 -6.49 21.13
C ARG A 212 -19.81 -5.38 20.60
N LEU A 213 -20.11 -4.14 20.99
CA LEU A 213 -19.23 -3.01 20.73
C LEU A 213 -18.18 -2.92 21.84
N LEU A 214 -16.92 -3.03 21.45
CA LEU A 214 -15.80 -2.81 22.36
C LEU A 214 -15.50 -1.31 22.45
N SER A 215 -15.03 -0.85 23.61
CA SER A 215 -14.41 0.46 23.75
C SER A 215 -13.14 0.31 24.57
N ALA A 216 -12.07 0.98 24.16
CA ALA A 216 -10.90 1.10 25.02
C ALA A 216 -11.24 1.96 26.25
N ALA A 217 -10.54 1.71 27.35
CA ALA A 217 -10.64 2.57 28.53
C ALA A 217 -10.18 4.01 28.18
N PRO A 218 -10.77 5.06 28.79
CA PRO A 218 -10.47 6.47 28.47
C PRO A 218 -8.98 6.84 28.51
N ASP A 219 -8.22 6.18 29.38
CA ASP A 219 -6.80 6.41 29.65
C ASP A 219 -5.87 5.29 29.12
N ALA A 220 -6.41 4.29 28.40
CA ALA A 220 -5.64 3.12 27.95
C ALA A 220 -4.37 3.49 27.17
N TRP A 221 -4.45 4.54 26.35
CA TRP A 221 -3.35 5.06 25.55
C TRP A 221 -2.17 5.64 26.36
N ARG A 222 -2.37 5.94 27.65
CA ARG A 222 -1.29 6.40 28.54
C ARG A 222 -0.38 5.27 28.98
N ARG A 223 -0.88 4.03 29.00
CA ARG A 223 -0.22 2.85 29.60
C ARG A 223 0.17 1.79 28.58
N ALA A 224 -0.43 1.80 27.41
CA ALA A 224 -0.21 0.79 26.37
C ALA A 224 0.46 1.39 25.12
N PRO A 225 1.11 0.55 24.28
CA PRO A 225 1.68 1.01 23.03
C PRO A 225 0.66 1.74 22.17
N ARG A 226 1.08 2.85 21.57
CA ARG A 226 0.23 3.67 20.71
C ARG A 226 -0.24 2.87 19.50
N GLY A 227 -1.55 2.73 19.40
CA GLY A 227 -2.23 1.95 18.38
C GLY A 227 -3.71 2.34 18.35
N LEU A 228 -4.43 1.95 17.31
CA LEU A 228 -5.87 2.20 17.25
C LEU A 228 -6.65 1.40 18.32
N ASP A 229 -6.08 0.29 18.83
CA ASP A 229 -6.70 -0.53 19.88
C ASP A 229 -6.84 0.20 21.22
N VAL A 230 -6.03 1.24 21.45
CA VAL A 230 -6.03 2.02 22.69
C VAL A 230 -6.79 3.35 22.55
N TRP A 231 -7.44 3.59 21.40
CA TRP A 231 -8.27 4.77 21.20
C TRP A 231 -9.59 4.61 21.94
N PRO A 232 -9.90 5.48 22.91
CA PRO A 232 -11.21 5.45 23.58
C PRO A 232 -12.29 5.93 22.62
N ALA A 233 -13.52 5.44 22.81
CA ALA A 233 -14.69 5.98 22.15
C ALA A 233 -14.89 7.44 22.57
N ARG A 234 -15.08 8.35 21.61
CA ARG A 234 -15.32 9.78 21.85
C ARG A 234 -16.58 10.26 21.14
N GLY A 235 -17.17 11.34 21.64
CA GLY A 235 -18.35 11.99 21.07
C GLY A 235 -19.57 11.94 21.98
N ASP A 236 -20.56 12.77 21.67
CA ASP A 236 -21.79 13.00 22.46
C ASP A 236 -22.80 11.85 22.38
N LEU A 237 -22.68 10.97 21.38
CA LEU A 237 -23.56 9.80 21.20
C LEU A 237 -22.94 8.49 21.70
N THR A 238 -21.82 8.55 22.43
CA THR A 238 -21.17 7.35 23.00
C THR A 238 -22.01 6.66 24.08
N GLY A 239 -22.88 7.40 24.78
CA GLY A 239 -23.83 6.85 25.75
C GLY A 239 -25.13 6.33 25.14
N ASP A 240 -25.48 6.75 23.93
CA ASP A 240 -26.75 6.37 23.27
C ASP A 240 -26.69 4.89 22.83
N ALA A 241 -27.41 4.04 23.57
CA ALA A 241 -27.47 2.61 23.31
C ALA A 241 -28.14 2.31 21.96
N ALA A 242 -29.25 2.98 21.64
CA ALA A 242 -30.00 2.75 20.41
C ALA A 242 -29.17 3.12 19.16
N PHE A 243 -28.42 4.22 19.22
CA PHE A 243 -27.52 4.62 18.14
C PHE A 243 -26.37 3.63 17.96
N ARG A 244 -25.73 3.21 19.05
CA ARG A 244 -24.63 2.23 19.04
C ARG A 244 -25.09 0.89 18.45
N GLU A 245 -26.26 0.41 18.85
CA GLU A 245 -26.83 -0.81 18.30
C GLU A 245 -27.13 -0.70 16.79
N ARG A 246 -27.68 0.43 16.32
CA ARG A 246 -27.88 0.67 14.88
C ARG A 246 -26.56 0.62 14.12
N ALA A 247 -25.53 1.29 14.65
CA ALA A 247 -24.21 1.31 14.04
C ALA A 247 -23.56 -0.09 14.00
N LEU A 248 -23.73 -0.88 15.06
CA LEU A 248 -23.28 -2.28 15.11
C LEU A 248 -24.04 -3.17 14.13
N ARG A 249 -25.37 -3.03 14.05
CA ARG A 249 -26.19 -3.75 13.05
C ARG A 249 -25.71 -3.44 11.64
N ALA A 250 -25.51 -2.17 11.31
CA ALA A 250 -24.97 -1.75 10.01
C ALA A 250 -23.58 -2.33 9.73
N TRP A 251 -22.70 -2.37 10.73
CA TRP A 251 -21.38 -3.00 10.62
C TRP A 251 -21.48 -4.48 10.29
N THR A 252 -22.30 -5.23 11.05
CA THR A 252 -22.46 -6.67 10.82
C THR A 252 -23.09 -6.97 9.46
N ALA A 253 -24.01 -6.12 8.98
CA ALA A 253 -24.59 -6.25 7.64
C ALA A 253 -23.52 -6.06 6.55
N ALA A 254 -22.73 -4.99 6.66
CA ALA A 254 -21.67 -4.67 5.69
C ALA A 254 -20.55 -5.74 5.64
N THR A 255 -20.15 -6.30 6.79
CA THR A 255 -19.09 -7.32 6.84
C THR A 255 -19.57 -8.68 6.34
N ARG A 256 -20.84 -9.05 6.57
CA ARG A 256 -21.45 -10.28 5.99
C ARG A 256 -21.53 -10.20 4.46
N ALA A 257 -21.98 -9.06 3.92
CA ALA A 257 -22.06 -8.85 2.47
C ALA A 257 -20.70 -8.94 1.78
N GLY A 258 -19.61 -8.64 2.49
CA GLY A 258 -18.23 -8.77 2.01
C GLY A 258 -17.64 -10.18 2.06
N GLY A 259 -18.42 -11.23 2.35
CA GLY A 259 -17.95 -12.62 2.38
C GLY A 259 -17.01 -12.97 3.54
N ALA A 260 -16.86 -12.08 4.53
CA ALA A 260 -16.02 -12.32 5.69
C ALA A 260 -16.79 -13.11 6.76
N GLY A 261 -16.36 -14.35 7.01
CA GLY A 261 -16.94 -15.19 8.07
C GLY A 261 -16.83 -14.57 9.47
N ARG A 262 -17.68 -15.06 10.40
CA ARG A 262 -17.92 -14.59 11.79
C ARG A 262 -16.81 -13.71 12.33
N GLU A 263 -16.94 -12.45 11.98
CA GLU A 263 -15.94 -11.44 12.20
C GLU A 263 -16.30 -10.84 13.59
N GLY A 264 -15.53 -11.19 14.64
CA GLY A 264 -15.71 -10.76 16.04
C GLY A 264 -15.91 -9.26 16.31
N ASP A 265 -15.98 -8.92 17.59
CA ASP A 265 -16.52 -7.64 18.08
C ASP A 265 -15.77 -6.40 17.59
N PRO A 266 -16.45 -5.42 16.94
CA PRO A 266 -15.83 -4.16 16.51
C PRO A 266 -15.62 -3.21 17.70
N GLN A 267 -14.54 -2.42 17.63
CA GLN A 267 -14.25 -1.34 18.55
C GLN A 267 -14.90 -0.04 18.08
N LEU A 268 -15.54 0.69 19.01
CA LEU A 268 -16.05 2.04 18.80
C LEU A 268 -14.90 3.05 18.96
N LEU A 269 -14.66 3.86 17.93
CA LEU A 269 -13.68 4.95 17.96
C LEU A 269 -14.36 6.32 18.15
N PHE A 270 -15.54 6.49 17.55
CA PHE A 270 -16.31 7.72 17.66
C PHE A 270 -17.82 7.45 17.54
N ALA A 271 -18.62 8.18 18.31
CA ALA A 271 -20.07 8.27 18.15
C ALA A 271 -20.52 9.68 18.56
N GLY A 272 -20.94 10.49 17.59
CA GLY A 272 -21.35 11.86 17.86
C GLY A 272 -21.96 12.55 16.65
N ARG A 273 -22.30 13.84 16.79
CA ARG A 273 -22.85 14.64 15.69
C ARG A 273 -21.77 15.42 14.96
N VAL A 274 -21.79 15.34 13.63
CA VAL A 274 -20.91 16.05 12.71
C VAL A 274 -21.80 16.80 11.74
N ASP A 275 -21.75 18.14 11.75
CA ASP A 275 -22.71 19.00 11.03
C ASP A 275 -24.18 18.64 11.33
N GLY A 276 -24.48 18.39 12.60
CA GLY A 276 -25.82 17.97 13.05
C GLY A 276 -26.19 16.52 12.70
N ARG A 277 -25.43 15.83 11.85
CA ARG A 277 -25.70 14.45 11.45
C ARG A 277 -25.03 13.44 12.38
N PRO A 278 -25.74 12.37 12.81
CA PRO A 278 -25.15 11.37 13.68
C PRO A 278 -24.14 10.50 12.90
N VAL A 279 -22.92 10.40 13.40
CA VAL A 279 -21.81 9.65 12.79
C VAL A 279 -21.19 8.71 13.82
N ALA A 280 -20.91 7.47 13.40
CA ALA A 280 -20.09 6.54 14.18
C ALA A 280 -18.91 6.03 13.36
N LEU A 281 -17.75 5.90 14.01
CA LEU A 281 -16.58 5.19 13.47
C LEU A 281 -16.36 3.91 14.26
N LEU A 282 -16.40 2.80 13.54
CA LEU A 282 -16.16 1.46 14.06
C LEU A 282 -14.90 0.91 13.43
N ARG A 283 -14.15 0.10 14.16
CA ARG A 283 -12.94 -0.55 13.68
C ARG A 283 -12.91 -2.02 14.02
N ARG A 284 -12.33 -2.80 13.12
CA ARG A 284 -11.78 -4.10 13.47
C ARG A 284 -10.55 -4.43 12.64
N GLY A 285 -9.44 -4.73 13.33
CA GLY A 285 -8.17 -5.04 12.67
C GLY A 285 -7.71 -3.89 11.78
N ASP A 286 -7.65 -4.15 10.47
CA ASP A 286 -7.27 -3.22 9.41
C ASP A 286 -8.47 -2.58 8.70
N LYS A 287 -9.70 -2.77 9.19
CA LYS A 287 -10.93 -2.18 8.62
C LYS A 287 -11.50 -1.10 9.53
N VAL A 288 -11.94 0.00 8.93
CA VAL A 288 -12.70 1.08 9.57
C VAL A 288 -14.00 1.31 8.80
N GLY A 289 -15.10 1.39 9.53
CA GLY A 289 -16.44 1.60 9.01
C GLY A 289 -16.98 2.94 9.50
N ARG A 290 -17.44 3.78 8.57
CA ARG A 290 -18.14 5.03 8.89
C ARG A 290 -19.63 4.84 8.69
N PHE A 291 -20.39 4.98 9.77
CA PHE A 291 -21.85 4.99 9.78
C PHE A 291 -22.36 6.43 9.85
N THR A 292 -23.42 6.77 9.11
CA THR A 292 -23.92 8.15 8.97
C THR A 292 -25.39 8.34 9.36
N GLY A 293 -25.94 7.43 10.16
CA GLY A 293 -27.31 7.52 10.68
C GLY A 293 -28.26 6.47 10.09
N PRO A 294 -29.54 6.50 10.50
CA PRO A 294 -30.50 5.39 10.34
C PRO A 294 -30.67 4.90 8.89
N ASP A 295 -30.62 5.79 7.89
CA ASP A 295 -30.75 5.44 6.47
C ASP A 295 -29.42 5.55 5.69
N GLY A 296 -28.33 5.86 6.39
CA GLY A 296 -27.03 6.07 5.78
C GLY A 296 -26.25 4.76 5.59
N PRO A 297 -25.64 4.51 4.43
CA PRO A 297 -24.82 3.32 4.23
C PRO A 297 -23.59 3.37 5.17
N LEU A 298 -23.21 2.21 5.72
CA LEU A 298 -21.91 2.06 6.35
C LEU A 298 -20.86 1.88 5.26
N THR A 299 -19.91 2.81 5.18
CA THR A 299 -18.79 2.72 4.24
C THR A 299 -17.58 2.09 4.91
N LEU A 300 -17.16 0.92 4.43
CA LEU A 300 -15.93 0.25 4.87
C LEU A 300 -14.71 0.80 4.12
N SER A 301 -13.63 0.98 4.83
CA SER A 301 -12.34 1.41 4.32
C SER A 301 -11.20 0.73 5.07
N ALA A 302 -9.99 0.75 4.51
CA ALA A 302 -8.82 0.29 5.23
C ALA A 302 -8.43 1.30 6.33
N ALA A 303 -8.16 0.80 7.53
CA ALA A 303 -7.53 1.57 8.61
C ALA A 303 -6.14 2.08 8.18
N GLY A 304 -5.44 1.35 7.31
CA GLY A 304 -4.03 1.60 7.05
C GLY A 304 -3.14 1.17 8.22
N THR A 305 -1.83 1.37 8.07
CA THR A 305 -0.82 0.93 9.04
C THR A 305 -0.43 2.02 10.03
N ASP A 306 -0.76 3.28 9.72
CA ASP A 306 -0.50 4.42 10.60
C ASP A 306 -1.66 4.58 11.59
N ALA A 307 -1.40 4.18 12.83
CA ALA A 307 -2.37 4.28 13.91
C ALA A 307 -2.66 5.73 14.33
N GLU A 308 -1.77 6.67 14.00
CA GLU A 308 -1.88 8.08 14.37
C GLU A 308 -2.50 8.94 13.27
N ALA A 309 -2.70 8.39 12.07
CA ALA A 309 -3.33 9.14 10.98
C ALA A 309 -4.69 9.72 11.43
N PRO A 310 -5.11 10.90 10.96
CA PRO A 310 -6.46 11.37 11.20
C PRO A 310 -7.51 10.46 10.52
N MET A 311 -8.74 10.41 11.05
CA MET A 311 -9.87 9.75 10.37
C MET A 311 -10.90 10.78 9.93
N ALA A 312 -11.24 10.78 8.64
CA ALA A 312 -12.25 11.68 8.10
C ALA A 312 -13.65 11.32 8.61
N LEU A 313 -14.35 12.30 9.18
CA LEU A 313 -15.74 12.17 9.61
C LEU A 313 -16.73 12.75 8.60
N GLY A 314 -16.26 13.56 7.66
CA GLY A 314 -17.06 14.35 6.72
C GLY A 314 -17.02 15.84 7.05
N GLY A 315 -17.41 16.69 6.09
CA GLY A 315 -17.49 18.15 6.29
C GLY A 315 -16.17 18.80 6.70
N GLY A 316 -15.03 18.27 6.23
CA GLY A 316 -13.69 18.76 6.60
C GLY A 316 -13.29 18.50 8.05
N ARG A 317 -13.98 17.62 8.78
CA ARG A 317 -13.66 17.28 10.17
C ARG A 317 -12.98 15.94 10.30
N TYR A 318 -12.02 15.89 11.22
CA TYR A 318 -11.15 14.74 11.41
C TYR A 318 -11.08 14.34 12.88
N LEU A 319 -11.20 13.03 13.16
CA LEU A 319 -10.90 12.47 14.47
C LEU A 319 -9.39 12.25 14.58
N LEU A 320 -8.77 12.88 15.59
CA LEU A 320 -7.33 12.78 15.84
C LEU A 320 -7.01 11.71 16.88
N ALA A 321 -5.74 11.29 16.96
CA ALA A 321 -5.28 10.46 18.07
C ALA A 321 -5.41 11.22 19.40
N PRO A 322 -5.72 10.54 20.52
CA PRO A 322 -6.00 11.20 21.80
C PRO A 322 -4.78 11.92 22.41
N TRP A 323 -3.57 11.61 21.93
CA TRP A 323 -2.32 12.25 22.35
C TRP A 323 -1.84 13.37 21.40
N GLU A 324 -2.61 13.68 20.36
CA GLU A 324 -2.25 14.68 19.36
C GLU A 324 -3.03 15.97 19.47
N ARG A 325 -2.39 17.05 19.03
CA ARG A 325 -3.00 18.37 18.83
C ARG A 325 -2.88 18.76 17.37
N ALA A 326 -3.78 19.61 16.89
CA ALA A 326 -3.73 20.14 15.54
C ALA A 326 -3.51 21.66 15.54
N GLU A 327 -2.75 22.13 14.55
CA GLU A 327 -2.48 23.53 14.28
C GLU A 327 -2.69 23.79 12.78
N THR A 328 -3.27 24.92 12.41
CA THR A 328 -3.37 25.34 11.02
C THR A 328 -1.97 25.46 10.40
N LEU A 329 -1.91 25.54 9.07
CA LEU A 329 -0.63 25.76 8.36
C LEU A 329 0.04 27.11 8.67
N THR A 330 -0.65 27.99 9.41
CA THR A 330 -0.14 29.27 9.92
C THR A 330 0.26 29.21 11.40
N GLY A 331 0.15 28.04 12.04
CA GLY A 331 0.48 27.83 13.45
C GLY A 331 -0.63 28.15 14.45
N ARG A 332 -1.85 28.49 14.00
CA ARG A 332 -2.99 28.70 14.92
C ARG A 332 -3.51 27.36 15.42
N LYS A 333 -3.76 27.23 16.72
CA LYS A 333 -4.39 26.02 17.29
C LYS A 333 -5.76 25.77 16.64
N VAL A 334 -5.99 24.53 16.21
CA VAL A 334 -7.27 24.06 15.68
C VAL A 334 -8.11 23.58 16.87
N ALA A 335 -9.31 24.11 17.01
CA ALA A 335 -10.21 23.71 18.10
C ALA A 335 -10.58 22.23 17.99
N LEU A 336 -10.58 21.52 19.10
CA LEU A 336 -10.97 20.11 19.19
C LEU A 336 -12.19 19.95 20.10
N ARG A 337 -13.26 19.32 19.61
CA ARG A 337 -14.40 18.89 20.42
C ARG A 337 -14.48 17.38 20.40
N HIS A 338 -14.37 16.74 21.56
CA HIS A 338 -14.28 15.27 21.67
C HIS A 338 -13.18 14.64 20.78
N GLY A 339 -12.06 15.34 20.59
CA GLY A 339 -10.96 14.89 19.71
C GLY A 339 -11.22 15.04 18.21
N VAL A 340 -12.32 15.71 17.83
CA VAL A 340 -12.66 16.04 16.44
C VAL A 340 -12.29 17.49 16.16
N THR A 341 -11.63 17.74 15.04
CA THR A 341 -11.28 19.10 14.60
C THR A 341 -12.51 19.93 14.26
N GLU A 342 -12.40 21.25 14.39
CA GLU A 342 -13.19 22.17 13.57
C GLU A 342 -12.99 21.87 12.06
N PRO A 343 -13.88 22.34 11.15
CA PRO A 343 -13.69 22.16 9.72
C PRO A 343 -12.33 22.69 9.25
N VAL A 344 -11.56 21.84 8.59
CA VAL A 344 -10.32 22.21 7.90
C VAL A 344 -10.37 21.69 6.48
N THR A 345 -10.14 22.58 5.52
CA THR A 345 -10.09 22.25 4.09
C THR A 345 -8.72 22.58 3.52
N PRO A 346 -8.27 21.89 2.46
CA PRO A 346 -7.05 22.27 1.76
C PRO A 346 -7.17 23.69 1.22
N ARG A 347 -6.04 24.43 1.17
CA ARG A 347 -5.99 25.79 0.63
C ARG A 347 -6.09 25.84 -0.90
N THR A 348 -5.91 24.71 -1.56
CA THR A 348 -5.87 24.61 -3.02
C THR A 348 -7.29 24.44 -3.59
N PRO A 349 -7.55 24.97 -4.81
CA PRO A 349 -8.89 24.95 -5.40
C PRO A 349 -9.38 23.55 -5.78
N CYS A 350 -8.47 22.61 -6.02
CA CYS A 350 -8.81 21.22 -6.34
C CYS A 350 -9.13 20.36 -5.11
N GLY A 351 -9.12 20.94 -3.90
CA GLY A 351 -9.38 20.20 -2.66
C GLY A 351 -8.32 19.16 -2.33
N ARG A 352 -7.07 19.33 -2.78
CA ARG A 352 -5.93 18.43 -2.52
C ARG A 352 -4.69 19.18 -2.08
N GLY A 353 -4.02 18.71 -1.05
CA GLY A 353 -2.82 19.37 -0.54
C GLY A 353 -2.75 19.36 0.98
N PRO A 354 -1.80 20.12 1.56
CA PRO A 354 -1.65 20.24 3.00
C PRO A 354 -2.94 20.76 3.67
N LEU A 355 -3.27 20.19 4.83
CA LEU A 355 -4.44 20.53 5.64
C LEU A 355 -4.02 21.27 6.92
N PHE A 356 -3.27 20.60 7.79
CA PHE A 356 -2.86 21.11 9.09
C PHE A 356 -1.61 20.38 9.59
N HIS A 357 -0.96 20.96 10.60
CA HIS A 357 0.11 20.33 11.35
C HIS A 357 -0.46 19.55 12.53
N LEU A 358 0.02 18.32 12.72
CA LEU A 358 -0.18 17.52 13.91
C LEU A 358 1.03 17.67 14.82
N LYS A 359 0.78 17.88 16.10
CA LYS A 359 1.79 17.96 17.15
C LYS A 359 1.56 16.82 18.14
N GLY A 360 2.54 15.91 18.23
CA GLY A 360 2.56 14.83 19.21
C GLY A 360 3.84 14.89 20.05
N THR A 361 4.05 13.90 20.92
CA THR A 361 5.30 13.79 21.69
C THR A 361 6.50 13.44 20.82
N ASP A 362 6.25 12.83 19.66
CA ASP A 362 7.28 12.31 18.76
C ASP A 362 7.65 13.33 17.67
N GLY A 363 7.20 14.59 17.85
CA GLY A 363 7.43 15.71 16.95
C GLY A 363 6.19 16.16 16.18
N GLY A 364 6.41 17.11 15.26
CA GLY A 364 5.40 17.66 14.37
C GLY A 364 5.38 16.98 13.00
N ARG A 365 4.19 16.79 12.42
CA ARG A 365 4.02 16.34 11.03
C ARG A 365 2.92 17.08 10.31
N THR A 366 3.05 17.27 9.01
CA THR A 366 1.97 17.83 8.18
C THR A 366 1.17 16.71 7.54
N VAL A 367 -0.15 16.82 7.62
CA VAL A 367 -1.08 15.92 6.95
C VAL A 367 -1.84 16.66 5.87
N GLY A 368 -2.32 15.93 4.85
CA GLY A 368 -3.00 16.52 3.70
C GLY A 368 -3.99 15.57 3.04
N GLU A 369 -4.88 16.14 2.25
CA GLU A 369 -5.90 15.43 1.48
C GLU A 369 -5.39 15.12 0.08
N PHE A 370 -5.46 13.86 -0.33
CA PHE A 370 -4.98 13.38 -1.63
C PHE A 370 -5.86 12.25 -2.20
N GLY A 371 -7.16 12.19 -1.84
CA GLY A 371 -8.10 11.25 -2.46
C GLY A 371 -8.11 9.85 -1.83
N GLY A 372 -7.78 9.77 -0.53
CA GLY A 372 -7.82 8.54 0.25
C GLY A 372 -8.93 8.57 1.31
N PRO A 373 -9.22 7.44 1.97
CA PRO A 373 -10.18 7.41 3.09
C PRO A 373 -9.70 8.18 4.33
N ARG A 374 -8.42 8.59 4.36
CA ARG A 374 -7.77 9.29 5.46
C ARG A 374 -6.75 10.29 4.90
N PRO A 375 -6.52 11.41 5.60
CA PRO A 375 -5.38 12.28 5.32
C PRO A 375 -4.06 11.52 5.43
N VAL A 376 -3.11 11.90 4.59
CA VAL A 376 -1.79 11.26 4.49
C VAL A 376 -0.70 12.20 4.96
N THR A 377 0.43 11.65 5.38
CA THR A 377 1.61 12.47 5.69
C THR A 377 2.14 13.12 4.42
N VAL A 378 2.39 14.42 4.50
CA VAL A 378 2.89 15.25 3.40
C VAL A 378 4.29 15.72 3.73
N THR A 379 5.24 15.49 2.83
CA THR A 379 6.63 15.88 3.02
C THR A 379 7.17 16.66 1.83
N TYR A 380 8.21 17.45 2.07
CA TYR A 380 8.94 18.20 1.05
C TYR A 380 10.44 18.02 1.27
N ARG A 381 11.17 17.76 0.20
CA ARG A 381 12.63 17.67 0.22
C ARG A 381 13.23 18.79 -0.64
N PRO A 382 13.95 19.74 -0.03
CA PRO A 382 14.64 20.80 -0.76
C PRO A 382 15.83 20.23 -1.56
N PRO A 383 16.33 20.98 -2.55
CA PRO A 383 17.39 20.53 -3.48
C PRO A 383 18.76 20.36 -2.81
N SER A 384 18.94 20.90 -1.60
CA SER A 384 20.16 20.75 -0.79
C SER A 384 20.23 19.41 -0.06
N SER A 385 19.13 18.67 0.04
CA SER A 385 19.14 17.34 0.64
C SER A 385 19.99 16.41 -0.24
N LYS A 386 21.07 15.85 0.31
CA LYS A 386 21.85 14.83 -0.39
C LYS A 386 20.87 13.71 -0.78
N TYR A 387 20.88 13.29 -2.04
CA TYR A 387 20.23 12.05 -2.43
C TYR A 387 21.00 10.94 -1.71
N ALA A 388 20.56 10.59 -0.50
CA ALA A 388 21.01 9.39 0.16
C ALA A 388 20.57 8.25 -0.75
N SER A 389 21.55 7.64 -1.43
CA SER A 389 21.41 6.41 -2.17
C SER A 389 20.47 5.50 -1.39
N ALA A 390 19.30 5.19 -1.95
CA ALA A 390 18.33 4.26 -1.39
C ALA A 390 18.88 2.82 -1.47
N GLY A 391 19.97 2.60 -0.76
CA GLY A 391 20.81 1.42 -0.81
C GLY A 391 21.86 1.52 0.30
N HIS A 392 21.43 1.55 1.55
CA HIS A 392 22.04 0.82 2.65
C HIS A 392 21.01 0.67 3.78
N GLU A 393 20.97 -0.54 4.30
CA GLU A 393 20.19 -1.08 5.40
C GLU A 393 19.66 -0.07 6.43
N SER A 394 18.34 0.03 6.57
CA SER A 394 17.75 0.29 7.88
C SER A 394 17.92 -0.99 8.72
N GLY A 395 19.10 -1.17 9.29
CA GLY A 395 19.33 -2.16 10.34
C GLY A 395 18.46 -1.83 11.56
N PRO A 396 18.03 -2.83 12.35
CA PRO A 396 17.30 -2.61 13.58
C PRO A 396 18.28 -2.08 14.64
N GLY A 397 18.52 -0.77 14.67
CA GLY A 397 19.46 -0.16 15.60
C GLY A 397 19.67 1.35 15.46
N ALA A 398 19.36 1.95 14.31
CA ALA A 398 19.47 3.40 14.14
C ALA A 398 18.23 4.11 14.74
N ARG A 399 18.19 4.23 16.07
CA ARG A 399 17.46 5.31 16.75
C ARG A 399 18.38 6.54 16.75
N ASP A 400 17.80 7.67 16.36
CA ASP A 400 18.33 9.04 16.36
C ASP A 400 19.51 9.40 15.44
N ALA A 401 19.19 10.17 14.38
CA ALA A 401 19.96 11.34 13.91
C ALA A 401 19.44 11.96 12.60
N SER A 402 18.49 11.37 11.86
CA SER A 402 18.04 11.97 10.58
C SER A 402 16.63 11.53 10.16
N ARG A 403 15.62 11.85 10.98
CA ARG A 403 14.24 11.92 10.46
C ARG A 403 14.09 13.31 9.85
N PRO A 404 13.87 13.46 8.53
CA PRO A 404 13.62 14.78 7.96
C PRO A 404 12.43 15.43 8.70
N PRO A 405 12.42 16.76 8.89
CA PRO A 405 11.28 17.43 9.49
C PRO A 405 10.02 17.01 8.74
N THR A 406 9.12 16.32 9.43
CA THR A 406 7.85 15.86 8.84
C THR A 406 6.85 17.01 8.74
N GLU A 407 7.15 18.13 9.38
CA GLU A 407 6.40 19.37 9.30
C GLU A 407 6.90 20.24 8.16
N LEU A 408 5.98 20.61 7.26
CA LEU A 408 6.27 21.48 6.14
C LEU A 408 6.53 22.89 6.65
N LYS A 409 7.71 23.41 6.33
CA LYS A 409 8.01 24.84 6.42
C LYS A 409 7.36 25.60 5.26
N ILE A 410 7.41 26.92 5.32
CA ILE A 410 6.81 27.83 4.32
C ILE A 410 7.18 27.48 2.88
N ASP A 411 8.43 27.08 2.61
CA ASP A 411 8.88 26.71 1.26
C ASP A 411 8.19 25.42 0.76
N GLY A 412 8.09 24.42 1.64
CA GLY A 412 7.38 23.18 1.31
C GLY A 412 5.88 23.39 1.13
N LEU A 413 5.27 24.26 1.93
CA LEU A 413 3.87 24.67 1.76
C LEU A 413 3.67 25.35 0.41
N ARG A 414 4.52 26.33 0.05
CA ARG A 414 4.46 27.03 -1.24
C ARG A 414 4.64 26.08 -2.43
N VAL A 415 5.52 25.10 -2.33
CA VAL A 415 5.69 24.09 -3.38
C VAL A 415 4.40 23.27 -3.54
N TRP A 416 3.86 22.75 -2.45
CA TRP A 416 2.64 21.95 -2.47
C TRP A 416 1.42 22.73 -2.95
N ASP A 417 1.28 24.00 -2.58
CA ASP A 417 0.21 24.88 -3.08
C ASP A 417 0.20 24.96 -4.61
N ARG A 418 1.38 24.84 -5.25
CA ARG A 418 1.52 24.90 -6.72
C ARG A 418 1.43 23.54 -7.42
N VAL A 419 1.87 22.45 -6.78
CA VAL A 419 1.93 21.12 -7.45
C VAL A 419 0.77 20.20 -7.09
N ALA A 420 0.08 20.40 -5.96
CA ALA A 420 -0.92 19.44 -5.49
C ALA A 420 -2.04 19.21 -6.52
N CYS A 421 -2.52 20.28 -7.18
CA CYS A 421 -3.55 20.16 -8.20
C CYS A 421 -3.07 19.57 -9.53
N LEU A 422 -1.76 19.60 -9.78
CA LEU A 422 -1.13 19.03 -10.97
C LEU A 422 -0.83 17.54 -10.79
N THR A 423 -0.84 17.04 -9.55
CA THR A 423 -0.71 15.60 -9.32
C THR A 423 -1.91 14.86 -9.92
N PRO A 424 -1.71 13.69 -10.55
CA PRO A 424 -2.81 12.87 -11.05
C PRO A 424 -3.81 12.53 -9.94
N ILE A 425 -5.10 12.45 -10.26
CA ILE A 425 -6.10 11.98 -9.31
C ILE A 425 -5.84 10.49 -9.08
N PRO A 426 -5.56 10.07 -7.83
CA PRO A 426 -5.21 8.68 -7.59
C PRO A 426 -6.45 7.80 -7.68
N ALA A 427 -6.40 6.74 -8.50
CA ALA A 427 -7.43 5.70 -8.56
C ALA A 427 -7.38 4.75 -7.34
N ARG A 428 -6.41 4.93 -6.44
CA ARG A 428 -6.11 4.05 -5.31
C ARG A 428 -5.80 4.87 -4.05
N PRO A 429 -6.07 4.34 -2.85
CA PRO A 429 -5.75 5.03 -1.60
C PRO A 429 -4.27 5.38 -1.48
N VAL A 430 -4.00 6.68 -1.27
CA VAL A 430 -2.66 7.21 -0.98
C VAL A 430 -2.32 6.92 0.49
N ALA A 431 -1.05 6.61 0.76
CA ALA A 431 -0.49 6.42 2.10
C ALA A 431 0.45 7.56 2.50
N ALA A 432 1.15 8.15 1.54
CA ALA A 432 2.01 9.31 1.75
C ALA A 432 2.16 10.12 0.46
N ALA A 433 2.40 11.42 0.62
CA ALA A 433 2.69 12.34 -0.49
C ALA A 433 4.03 13.05 -0.25
N THR A 434 4.89 13.11 -1.26
CA THR A 434 6.21 13.76 -1.17
C THR A 434 6.49 14.62 -2.39
N ALA A 435 6.97 15.84 -2.17
CA ALA A 435 7.50 16.71 -3.22
C ALA A 435 9.02 16.80 -3.09
N TRP A 436 9.75 16.49 -4.16
CA TRP A 436 11.20 16.56 -4.24
C TRP A 436 11.60 17.65 -5.23
N GLU A 437 12.22 18.70 -4.76
CA GLU A 437 12.86 19.66 -5.65
C GLU A 437 14.24 19.14 -6.04
N PHE A 438 14.44 18.84 -7.32
CA PHE A 438 15.71 18.28 -7.81
C PHE A 438 16.58 19.30 -8.53
N TRP A 439 15.98 20.42 -8.94
CA TRP A 439 16.69 21.55 -9.54
C TRP A 439 16.01 22.87 -9.19
N SER A 440 16.82 23.90 -8.99
CA SER A 440 16.39 25.30 -8.98
C SER A 440 17.52 26.17 -9.51
N GLY A 441 17.16 27.28 -10.14
CA GLY A 441 18.11 28.17 -10.79
C GLY A 441 17.43 29.26 -11.60
N VAL A 442 18.18 29.89 -12.51
CA VAL A 442 17.68 30.93 -13.41
C VAL A 442 17.49 30.34 -14.80
N LEU A 443 16.32 30.55 -15.39
CA LEU A 443 16.01 30.17 -16.76
C LEU A 443 16.74 31.07 -17.77
N PRO A 444 17.13 30.53 -18.93
CA PRO A 444 17.86 31.30 -19.93
C PRO A 444 17.04 32.48 -20.46
N LYS A 445 17.73 33.44 -21.10
CA LYS A 445 17.11 34.56 -21.84
C LYS A 445 16.09 35.37 -21.03
N GLY A 446 16.38 35.59 -19.75
CA GLY A 446 15.53 36.41 -18.87
C GLY A 446 14.28 35.70 -18.35
N GLY A 447 14.23 34.35 -18.39
CA GLY A 447 13.10 33.58 -17.88
C GLY A 447 12.91 33.61 -16.35
N GLY A 448 13.80 34.29 -15.61
CA GLY A 448 13.71 34.43 -14.16
C GLY A 448 14.02 33.16 -13.39
N ARG A 449 13.71 33.14 -12.09
CA ARG A 449 13.94 31.97 -11.23
C ARG A 449 12.90 30.89 -11.50
N ALA A 450 13.35 29.64 -11.52
CA ALA A 450 12.49 28.47 -11.61
C ALA A 450 12.99 27.33 -10.72
N GLN A 451 12.08 26.39 -10.45
CA GLN A 451 12.35 25.17 -9.70
C GLN A 451 11.67 23.98 -10.38
N TRP A 452 12.34 22.83 -10.36
CA TRP A 452 11.84 21.59 -10.91
C TRP A 452 11.54 20.62 -9.78
N VAL A 453 10.27 20.23 -9.69
CA VAL A 453 9.73 19.44 -8.60
C VAL A 453 9.18 18.14 -9.14
N CYS A 454 9.51 17.06 -8.45
CA CYS A 454 8.91 15.74 -8.62
C CYS A 454 7.90 15.56 -7.49
N ALA A 455 6.60 15.56 -7.80
CA ALA A 455 5.54 15.36 -6.81
C ALA A 455 5.01 13.93 -6.91
N GLY A 456 5.26 13.13 -5.88
CA GLY A 456 4.91 11.71 -5.85
C GLY A 456 3.99 11.29 -4.72
N MET A 457 3.27 10.21 -4.98
CA MET A 457 2.39 9.53 -4.05
C MET A 457 2.85 8.08 -3.87
N ALA A 458 2.85 7.63 -2.61
CA ALA A 458 2.98 6.21 -2.27
C ALA A 458 1.58 5.67 -1.93
N PHE A 459 1.26 4.46 -2.41
CA PHE A 459 -0.06 3.86 -2.22
C PHE A 459 -0.06 2.83 -1.09
N ALA A 460 -1.19 2.70 -0.38
CA ALA A 460 -1.33 1.77 0.75
C ALA A 460 -1.09 0.29 0.37
N GLY A 461 -1.41 -0.09 -0.87
CA GLY A 461 -1.13 -1.43 -1.42
C GLY A 461 0.26 -1.58 -2.06
N GLY A 462 1.16 -0.62 -1.84
CA GLY A 462 2.47 -0.56 -2.47
C GLY A 462 2.47 0.09 -3.87
N GLY A 463 3.68 0.45 -4.30
CA GLY A 463 3.96 1.23 -5.51
C GLY A 463 4.02 2.74 -5.26
N THR A 464 4.64 3.45 -6.19
CA THR A 464 4.74 4.91 -6.22
C THR A 464 4.36 5.42 -7.61
N ALA A 465 3.85 6.64 -7.67
CA ALA A 465 3.59 7.37 -8.90
C ALA A 465 4.03 8.82 -8.67
N ALA A 466 4.82 9.40 -9.59
CA ALA A 466 5.32 10.76 -9.43
C ALA A 466 5.34 11.53 -10.74
N GLN A 467 4.92 12.80 -10.68
CA GLN A 467 4.87 13.73 -11.80
C GLN A 467 5.92 14.81 -11.63
N GLY A 468 6.64 15.12 -12.71
CA GLY A 468 7.57 16.23 -12.82
C GLY A 468 6.85 17.52 -13.22
N THR A 469 7.24 18.62 -12.61
CA THR A 469 6.72 19.95 -12.94
C THR A 469 7.83 20.98 -12.86
N LEU A 470 7.96 21.79 -13.91
CA LEU A 470 8.79 22.99 -13.89
C LEU A 470 7.93 24.17 -13.45
N LEU A 471 8.27 24.77 -12.31
CA LEU A 471 7.60 25.92 -11.73
C LEU A 471 8.44 27.17 -11.99
N ASP A 472 7.93 28.10 -12.80
CA ASP A 472 8.49 29.45 -12.95
C ASP A 472 7.63 30.47 -12.20
N LYS A 473 7.86 31.78 -12.37
CA LYS A 473 7.14 32.83 -11.62
C LYS A 473 5.62 32.69 -11.70
N ASP A 474 5.08 32.42 -12.89
CA ASP A 474 3.65 32.55 -13.17
C ASP A 474 3.01 31.24 -13.65
N LYS A 475 3.83 30.27 -14.04
CA LYS A 475 3.36 29.04 -14.69
C LYS A 475 3.95 27.79 -14.04
N ALA A 476 3.17 26.73 -14.16
CA ALA A 476 3.59 25.37 -13.90
C ALA A 476 3.51 24.60 -15.22
N HIS A 477 4.66 24.08 -15.67
CA HIS A 477 4.76 23.30 -16.89
C HIS A 477 4.82 21.83 -16.50
N ASP A 478 3.86 21.05 -16.99
CA ASP A 478 3.93 19.60 -16.87
C ASP A 478 5.13 19.06 -17.66
N THR A 479 5.96 18.27 -17.01
CA THR A 479 7.16 17.68 -17.61
C THR A 479 7.10 16.15 -17.65
N GLY A 480 5.90 15.59 -17.43
CA GLY A 480 5.63 14.15 -17.48
C GLY A 480 6.09 13.40 -16.23
N TRP A 481 6.16 12.08 -16.36
CA TRP A 481 6.52 11.18 -15.25
C TRP A 481 7.95 11.43 -14.75
N CYS A 482 8.14 11.27 -13.45
CA CYS A 482 9.41 11.44 -12.78
C CYS A 482 9.76 10.22 -11.92
N ASP A 483 11.05 9.86 -11.88
CA ASP A 483 11.59 8.83 -10.99
C ASP A 483 11.91 9.46 -9.62
N ASP A 484 11.34 8.91 -8.55
CA ASP A 484 11.50 9.43 -7.18
C ASP A 484 12.92 9.19 -6.60
N ARG A 485 13.70 8.27 -7.17
CA ARG A 485 15.07 7.94 -6.74
C ARG A 485 16.13 8.71 -7.51
N ARG A 486 15.93 8.90 -8.81
CA ARG A 486 16.86 9.63 -9.70
C ARG A 486 16.08 10.62 -10.56
N PRO A 487 15.47 11.65 -9.96
CA PRO A 487 14.60 12.53 -10.69
C PRO A 487 15.39 13.32 -11.73
N ALA A 488 14.86 13.27 -12.95
CA ALA A 488 15.25 14.09 -14.07
C ALA A 488 14.00 14.41 -14.88
N GLY A 489 14.01 15.57 -15.52
CA GLY A 489 12.90 16.02 -16.33
C GLY A 489 13.40 16.90 -17.46
N GLY A 490 12.61 16.96 -18.53
CA GLY A 490 12.82 17.89 -19.62
C GLY A 490 11.52 18.38 -20.20
N THR A 491 11.52 19.59 -20.73
CA THR A 491 10.34 20.17 -21.38
C THR A 491 10.72 21.23 -22.39
N TRP A 492 9.82 21.45 -23.35
CA TRP A 492 9.89 22.60 -24.24
C TRP A 492 9.37 23.83 -23.50
N TRP A 493 10.20 24.86 -23.42
CA TRP A 493 9.89 26.11 -22.73
C TRP A 493 10.03 27.28 -23.71
N ARG A 494 9.08 28.21 -23.65
CA ARG A 494 9.07 29.41 -24.48
C ARG A 494 9.56 30.60 -23.65
N SER A 495 10.59 31.28 -24.13
CA SER A 495 11.13 32.48 -23.50
C SER A 495 10.17 33.67 -23.63
N ALA A 496 10.41 34.72 -22.83
CA ALA A 496 9.63 35.96 -22.90
C ALA A 496 9.68 36.64 -24.27
N ARG A 497 10.76 36.43 -25.04
CA ARG A 497 10.91 36.94 -26.42
C ARG A 497 10.21 36.08 -27.47
N GLY A 498 9.61 34.96 -27.07
CA GLY A 498 8.87 34.07 -27.96
C GLY A 498 9.67 32.88 -28.49
N ASP A 499 10.99 32.83 -28.28
CA ASP A 499 11.83 31.73 -28.72
C ASP A 499 11.66 30.48 -27.86
N TRP A 500 11.61 29.31 -28.50
CA TRP A 500 11.55 27.99 -27.87
C TRP A 500 12.94 27.45 -27.55
N TYR A 501 13.06 26.89 -26.35
CA TYR A 501 14.23 26.17 -25.86
C TYR A 501 13.78 24.82 -25.29
N TYR A 502 14.62 23.81 -25.45
CA TYR A 502 14.49 22.59 -24.68
C TYR A 502 15.30 22.72 -23.39
N LEU A 503 14.65 22.54 -22.25
CA LEU A 503 15.27 22.56 -20.94
C LEU A 503 15.27 21.15 -20.38
N ALA A 504 16.37 20.73 -19.76
CA ALA A 504 16.40 19.51 -18.97
C ALA A 504 17.28 19.66 -17.73
N ALA A 505 16.86 19.05 -16.62
CA ALA A 505 17.59 19.07 -15.37
C ALA A 505 17.56 17.69 -14.72
N ALA A 506 18.52 17.43 -13.84
CA ALA A 506 18.60 16.20 -13.07
C ALA A 506 18.98 16.48 -11.61
N ALA A 507 18.72 15.50 -10.75
CA ALA A 507 19.15 15.47 -9.36
C ALA A 507 20.66 15.74 -9.18
N ARG A 508 21.07 16.15 -7.97
CA ARG A 508 22.50 16.34 -7.65
C ARG A 508 23.25 15.02 -7.82
N GLY A 509 24.44 15.08 -8.40
CA GLY A 509 25.24 13.90 -8.76
C GLY A 509 24.86 13.27 -10.10
N LEU A 510 23.91 13.86 -10.84
CA LEU A 510 23.55 13.46 -12.20
C LEU A 510 23.72 14.64 -13.17
N VAL A 511 24.11 14.32 -14.40
CA VAL A 511 24.20 15.26 -15.52
C VAL A 511 23.12 14.90 -16.55
N PRO A 512 22.22 15.84 -16.89
CA PRO A 512 21.18 15.60 -17.89
C PRO A 512 21.79 15.54 -19.30
N ARG A 513 21.20 14.70 -20.14
CA ARG A 513 21.42 14.61 -21.58
C ARG A 513 20.07 14.62 -22.28
N ALA A 514 20.01 15.22 -23.46
CA ALA A 514 18.81 15.29 -24.27
C ALA A 514 19.14 14.94 -25.71
N GLU A 515 18.36 14.03 -26.30
CA GLU A 515 18.48 13.57 -27.68
C GLU A 515 17.15 13.77 -28.41
N GLY A 516 17.19 14.22 -29.67
CA GLY A 516 16.01 14.56 -30.45
C GLY A 516 16.30 15.69 -31.45
N PRO A 517 15.29 16.46 -31.89
CA PRO A 517 15.46 17.54 -32.87
C PRO A 517 16.12 18.79 -32.26
N LEU A 518 17.36 18.66 -31.81
CA LEU A 518 18.17 19.67 -31.12
C LEU A 518 19.43 20.00 -31.93
N ARG A 519 19.77 21.28 -32.09
CA ARG A 519 20.96 21.72 -32.86
C ARG A 519 22.20 21.92 -32.00
N ARG A 520 22.02 22.57 -30.84
CA ARG A 520 23.09 22.92 -29.90
C ARG A 520 22.56 22.75 -28.50
N SER A 521 23.31 22.06 -27.65
CA SER A 521 23.01 21.92 -26.22
C SER A 521 24.18 22.45 -25.40
N LYS A 522 23.87 23.14 -24.30
CA LYS A 522 24.84 23.58 -23.30
C LYS A 522 24.32 23.19 -21.93
N VAL A 523 25.17 22.60 -21.11
CA VAL A 523 24.88 22.37 -19.69
C VAL A 523 25.59 23.45 -18.89
N SER A 524 24.83 24.17 -18.06
CA SER A 524 25.34 25.17 -17.13
C SER A 524 24.52 25.07 -15.85
N GLU A 525 25.17 25.09 -14.68
CA GLU A 525 24.48 24.98 -13.38
C GLU A 525 23.48 23.81 -13.29
N ARG A 526 23.85 22.66 -13.88
CA ARG A 526 23.04 21.43 -13.96
C ARG A 526 21.74 21.55 -14.78
N LEU A 527 21.55 22.66 -15.49
CA LEU A 527 20.51 22.86 -16.49
C LEU A 527 21.10 22.66 -17.88
N LEU A 528 20.57 21.68 -18.61
CA LEU A 528 20.75 21.58 -20.05
C LEU A 528 19.78 22.55 -20.72
N THR A 529 20.31 23.43 -21.56
CA THR A 529 19.54 24.27 -22.48
C THR A 529 19.92 23.89 -23.90
N ALA A 530 18.93 23.61 -24.74
CA ALA A 530 19.13 23.33 -26.15
C ALA A 530 18.21 24.14 -27.05
N VAL A 531 18.72 24.49 -28.24
CA VAL A 531 17.97 25.20 -29.28
C VAL A 531 17.35 24.16 -30.24
N PRO A 532 16.10 24.35 -30.67
CA PRO A 532 15.46 23.46 -31.65
C PRO A 532 16.26 23.40 -32.96
N ALA A 533 16.15 22.27 -33.67
CA ALA A 533 16.79 22.12 -34.98
C ALA A 533 16.13 22.98 -36.08
N GLY A 534 14.85 23.31 -35.91
CA GLY A 534 14.05 24.17 -36.78
C GLY A 534 13.92 25.62 -36.27
N PRO A 535 12.95 26.40 -36.79
CA PRO A 535 12.71 27.78 -36.39
C PRO A 535 12.47 27.92 -34.89
N ALA A 536 13.09 28.92 -34.25
CA ALA A 536 13.01 29.13 -32.81
C ALA A 536 11.64 29.65 -32.36
N ASP A 537 10.84 30.24 -33.25
CA ASP A 537 9.52 30.80 -32.96
C ASP A 537 8.40 29.73 -32.86
N ARG A 538 8.66 28.50 -33.33
CA ARG A 538 7.70 27.39 -33.32
C ARG A 538 8.13 26.23 -32.43
N ARG A 539 7.17 25.65 -31.70
CA ARG A 539 7.43 24.45 -30.89
C ARG A 539 7.69 23.25 -31.81
N PRO A 540 8.83 22.54 -31.67
CA PRO A 540 9.07 21.34 -32.45
C PRO A 540 8.09 20.22 -32.11
N ALA A 541 7.67 19.45 -33.13
CA ALA A 541 6.75 18.33 -32.99
C ALA A 541 7.42 17.00 -32.60
N GLY A 542 8.77 16.92 -32.64
CA GLY A 542 9.50 15.68 -32.37
C GLY A 542 9.68 15.38 -30.87
N PRO A 543 9.65 14.10 -30.47
CA PRO A 543 9.95 13.70 -29.10
C PRO A 543 11.42 14.02 -28.76
N VAL A 544 11.67 14.31 -27.48
CA VAL A 544 13.02 14.47 -26.94
C VAL A 544 13.19 13.48 -25.81
N THR A 545 14.21 12.64 -25.91
CA THR A 545 14.56 11.66 -24.89
C THR A 545 15.53 12.30 -23.91
N VAL A 546 15.16 12.31 -22.63
CA VAL A 546 16.04 12.77 -21.54
C VAL A 546 16.67 11.56 -20.88
N SER A 547 17.99 11.57 -20.76
CA SER A 547 18.74 10.58 -20.00
C SER A 547 19.68 11.25 -19.00
N THR A 548 20.16 10.49 -18.02
CA THR A 548 21.11 11.00 -17.02
C THR A 548 22.35 10.12 -16.97
N ARG A 549 23.51 10.74 -16.75
CA ARG A 549 24.73 10.04 -16.35
C ARG A 549 25.19 10.49 -14.96
N PRO A 550 25.95 9.66 -14.22
CA PRO A 550 26.68 10.13 -13.05
C PRO A 550 27.56 11.33 -13.41
N ALA A 551 27.59 12.32 -12.52
CA ALA A 551 28.39 13.55 -12.66
C ALA A 551 29.89 13.27 -12.61
#